data_AF-A0ABD5T2L8-F1
#
_entry.id   AF-A0ABD5T2L8-F1
#
_cell.length_a   1.000
_cell.length_b   1.000
_cell.length_c   1.000
_cell.angle_alpha   90.00
_cell.angle_beta   90.00
_cell.angle_gamma   90.00
#
_symmetry.space_group_name_H-M   'P 1'
#
loop_
_entity.id
_entity.type
_entity.pdbx_description
1 polymer ?
#
loop_
_entity_poly.entity_id
_entity_poly.type
_entity_poly.pdbx_seq_one_letter_code
_entity_poly.pdbx_strand_id
1 'polypeptide(L)' 'MYSEILVPTDGSPASDAAIEHALDLAAQYDARVHALYVVDGSAYSSLEAGAELVVEALEDEGAAATDRV' A
#
# COMPACT_ATOMS: atom_id res chain seq x y z
N MET A 1 0.34 -20.30 13.44
CA MET A 1 1.43 -19.49 12.86
C MET A 1 0.93 -18.94 11.53
N TYR A 2 1.42 -17.78 11.08
CA TYR A 2 0.91 -17.11 9.88
C TYR A 2 1.47 -17.73 8.60
N SER A 3 0.61 -17.94 7.61
CA SER A 3 0.99 -18.37 6.25
C SER A 3 0.87 -17.24 5.24
N GLU A 4 0.06 -16.22 5.56
CA GLU A 4 -0.18 -15.04 4.74
C GLU A 4 -0.24 -13.82 5.67
N ILE A 5 0.39 -12.72 5.26
CA ILE A 5 0.46 -11.46 6.00
C ILE A 5 0.05 -10.33 5.05
N LEU A 6 -0.93 -9.52 5.43
CA LEU A 6 -1.31 -8.31 4.71
C LEU A 6 -0.66 -7.10 5.39
N VAL A 7 0.03 -6.27 4.62
CA VAL A 7 0.69 -5.06 5.10
C VAL A 7 0.15 -3.87 4.32
N PRO A 8 -0.64 -2.99 4.96
CA PRO A 8 -1.04 -1.75 4.34
C PRO A 8 0.16 -0.76 4.32
N THR A 9 0.30 -0.03 3.22
CA THR A 9 1.25 1.07 3.10
C THR A 9 0.57 2.29 2.49
N ASP A 10 0.90 3.46 3.01
CA ASP A 10 0.56 4.77 2.46
C ASP A 10 1.81 5.47 1.89
N GLY A 11 2.92 4.73 1.71
CA GLY A 11 4.21 5.25 1.25
C GLY A 11 4.95 6.12 2.26
N SER A 12 4.44 6.27 3.49
CA SER A 12 5.06 7.10 4.52
C SER A 12 6.21 6.37 5.24
N PRO A 13 7.19 7.10 5.81
CA PRO A 13 8.24 6.50 6.63
C PRO A 13 7.72 5.74 7.86
N ALA A 14 6.53 6.10 8.35
CA ALA A 14 5.90 5.37 9.45
C ALA A 14 5.41 3.99 8.98
N SER A 15 4.89 3.89 7.75
CA SER A 15 4.50 2.61 7.16
C SER A 15 5.71 1.71 6.87
N ASP A 16 6.87 2.28 6.54
CA ASP A 16 8.11 1.52 6.29
C ASP A 16 8.52 0.67 7.51
N ALA A 17 8.40 1.21 8.73
CA ALA A 17 8.68 0.46 9.96
C ALA A 17 7.72 -0.73 10.17
N ALA A 18 6.46 -0.61 9.74
CA ALA A 18 5.50 -1.71 9.78
C ALA A 18 5.82 -2.78 8.73
N ILE A 19 6.29 -2.36 7.55
CA ILE A 19 6.76 -3.25 6.47
C ILE A 19 7.94 -4.08 6.96
N GLU A 20 8.98 -3.44 7.53
CA GLU A 20 10.15 -4.14 8.08
C GLU A 20 9.75 -5.24 9.05
N HIS A 21 8.83 -4.93 9.98
CA HIS A 21 8.38 -5.91 10.96
C HIS A 21 7.59 -7.08 10.35
N ALA A 22 6.78 -6.80 9.34
CA ALA A 22 6.03 -7.84 8.63
C ALA A 22 6.95 -8.77 7.83
N LEU A 23 7.99 -8.22 7.21
CA LEU A 23 9.01 -9.00 6.49
C LEU A 23 9.79 -9.92 7.44
N ASP A 24 10.14 -9.45 8.63
CA ASP A 24 10.78 -10.28 9.66
C ASP A 24 9.89 -11.47 10.08
N LEU A 25 8.60 -11.23 10.28
CA LEU A 25 7.63 -12.28 10.60
C LEU A 25 7.45 -13.26 9.44
N ALA A 26 7.39 -12.76 8.20
CA ALA A 26 7.28 -13.57 7.01
C ALA A 26 8.50 -14.49 6.84
N ALA A 27 9.71 -13.96 7.03
CA ALA A 27 10.94 -14.73 6.98
C ALA A 27 11.01 -15.80 8.08
N GLN A 28 10.54 -15.49 9.29
CA GLN A 28 10.52 -16.45 10.40
C GLN A 28 9.57 -17.63 10.13
N TYR A 29 8.48 -17.38 9.41
CA TYR A 29 7.36 -18.32 9.28
C TYR A 29 7.15 -18.85 7.86
N ASP A 30 8.02 -18.49 6.90
CA ASP A 30 7.88 -18.79 5.47
C ASP A 30 6.49 -18.36 4.95
N ALA A 31 6.06 -17.17 5.36
CA ALA A 31 4.74 -16.63 5.02
C ALA A 31 4.79 -15.76 3.75
N ARG A 32 3.69 -15.77 2.98
CA ARG A 32 3.51 -14.85 1.85
C ARG A 32 3.09 -13.46 2.35
N VAL A 33 3.70 -12.41 1.81
CA VAL A 33 3.31 -11.03 2.10
C VAL A 33 2.45 -10.46 0.98
N HIS A 34 1.42 -9.73 1.34
CA HIS A 34 0.53 -8.98 0.46
C HIS A 34 0.61 -7.50 0.83
N ALA A 35 1.11 -6.66 -0.07
CA ALA A 35 1.09 -5.21 0.10
C ALA A 35 -0.27 -4.63 -0.35
N LEU A 36 -0.78 -3.63 0.36
CA LEU A 36 -2.04 -2.95 0.01
C LEU A 36 -1.90 -1.44 0.18
N TYR A 37 -2.18 -0.70 -0.89
CA TYR A 37 -2.39 0.74 -0.85
C TYR A 37 -3.88 1.03 -1.10
N VAL A 38 -4.45 2.00 -0.39
CA VAL A 38 -5.89 2.33 -0.48
C VAL A 38 -6.06 3.80 -0.84
N VAL A 39 -6.76 4.03 -1.94
CA VAL A 39 -7.17 5.37 -2.37
C VAL A 39 -8.56 5.69 -1.83
N ASP A 40 -8.70 6.82 -1.11
CA ASP A 40 -10.02 7.36 -0.75
C ASP A 40 -10.60 8.19 -1.91
N GLY A 41 -11.38 7.53 -2.77
CA GLY A 41 -12.06 8.19 -3.89
C GLY A 41 -13.13 9.21 -3.48
N SER A 42 -13.60 9.20 -2.23
CA SER A 42 -14.61 10.16 -1.77
C SER A 42 -14.07 11.59 -1.70
N ALA A 43 -12.77 11.74 -1.40
CA ALA A 43 -12.07 13.02 -1.36
C ALA A 43 -12.03 13.73 -2.73
N TYR A 44 -12.16 12.97 -3.82
CA TYR A 44 -12.02 13.47 -5.19
C TYR A 44 -13.35 13.48 -5.96
N SER A 45 -14.43 13.05 -5.32
CA SER A 45 -15.78 12.94 -5.92
C SER A 45 -16.39 14.25 -6.41
N SER A 46 -15.86 15.40 -5.97
CA SER A 46 -16.31 16.75 -6.37
C SER A 46 -15.58 17.31 -7.60
N LEU A 47 -14.57 16.62 -8.14
CA LEU A 47 -13.82 17.06 -9.31
C LEU A 47 -14.55 16.63 -10.60
N GLU A 48 -15.33 17.54 -11.19
CA GLU A 48 -16.08 17.28 -12.43
C GLU A 48 -15.18 17.12 -13.67
N ALA A 49 -13.97 17.68 -13.65
CA ALA A 49 -12.96 17.55 -14.71
C ALA A 49 -11.58 17.25 -14.09
N GLY A 50 -10.86 16.27 -14.65
CA GLY A 50 -9.53 15.87 -14.17
C GLY A 50 -9.51 14.73 -13.14
N ALA A 51 -10.66 14.15 -12.79
CA ALA A 51 -10.73 12.98 -11.90
C ALA A 51 -9.90 11.80 -12.42
N GLU A 52 -9.90 11.55 -13.74
CA GLU A 52 -9.11 10.49 -14.37
C GLU A 52 -7.59 10.69 -14.15
N LEU A 53 -7.09 11.93 -14.30
CA LEU A 53 -5.68 12.26 -14.06
C LEU A 53 -5.29 12.12 -12.59
N VAL A 54 -6.23 12.45 -11.68
CA VAL A 54 -6.03 12.27 -10.24
C VAL A 54 -5.97 10.79 -9.89
N VAL A 55 -6.85 9.97 -10.47
CA VAL A 55 -6.83 8.51 -10.30
C VAL A 55 -5.52 7.94 -10.81
N GLU A 56 -5.07 8.29 -12.01
CA GLU A 56 -3.80 7.82 -12.58
C GLU A 56 -2.61 8.17 -11.66
N ALA A 57 -2.54 9.41 -11.16
CA ALA A 57 -1.49 9.81 -10.23
C ALA A 57 -1.51 9.03 -8.91
N LEU A 58 -2.71 8.70 -8.40
CA LEU A 58 -2.88 7.91 -7.17
C LEU A 58 -2.57 6.43 -7.40
N GLU A 59 -2.82 5.90 -8.59
CA GLU A 59 -2.41 4.54 -8.99
C GLU A 59 -0.88 4.45 -9.08
N ASP A 60 -0.23 5.45 -9.68
CA ASP A 60 1.24 5.52 -9.74
C ASP A 60 1.86 5.60 -8.33
N GLU A 61 1.28 6.42 -7.44
CA GLU A 61 1.71 6.51 -6.04
C GLU A 61 1.53 5.17 -5.32
N GLY A 62 0.36 4.53 -5.50
CA GLY A 62 0.06 3.25 -4.90
C GLY A 62 1.02 2.15 -5.36
N ALA A 63 1.33 2.09 -6.66
CA ALA A 63 2.32 1.16 -7.21
C ALA A 63 3.70 1.39 -6.58
N ALA A 64 4.15 2.65 -6.53
CA ALA A 64 5.43 3.02 -5.93
C ALA A 64 5.49 2.76 -4.42
N ALA A 65 4.36 2.79 -3.71
CA ALA A 65 4.28 2.44 -2.29
C ALA A 65 4.37 0.91 -2.10
N THR A 66 3.63 0.13 -2.90
CA THR A 66 3.63 -1.33 -2.78
C THR A 66 4.94 -1.98 -3.24
N ASP A 67 5.67 -1.37 -4.18
CA ASP A 67 6.98 -1.86 -4.66
C ASP A 67 8.09 -1.81 -3.59
N ARG A 68 7.83 -1.18 -2.44
CA ARG A 68 8.75 -1.13 -1.30
C ARG A 68 8.67 -2.36 -0.37
N VAL A 69 7.71 -3.24 -0.61
CA VAL A 69 7.43 -4.44 0.22
C VAL A 69 8.03 -5.69 -0.39
#